data_AF-A0A830GJQ0-F1
#
_entry.id   AF-A0A830GJQ0-F1
#
_cell.length_a   1.000
_cell.length_b   1.000
_cell.length_c   1.000
_cell.angle_alpha   90.00
_cell.angle_beta   90.00
_cell.angle_gamma   90.00
#
_symmetry.space_group_name_H-M   'P 1'
#
loop_
_entity.id
_entity.type
_entity.pdbx_description
1 polymer ?
#
loop_
_entity_poly.entity_id
_entity_poly.type
_entity_poly.pdbx_seq_one_letter_code
_entity_poly.pdbx_strand_id
1 'polypeptide(L)'
;MGWRAIVVAAAFVVAGCSGFTATDGPEAVTPAPVPEQPTGPAAVPGLTTDGIASPDALARAHRRSLYDRSYTLTVRWTVGAREGVTRLAVEDERRYRYRSEQMGGGYSDRMFVDGATRYNRYRRPLGVKFVRGQSAPARDRFGHVTARLVRSFLPAGPAAIEPHPDGYELVVRRAPDGFDRVDRYVVRAVVAPSGFVRSFVVSYRNTERNATAYHRFRYADVGETAVERPSWVRERWPEATRRGTATTTPYDSG
;
A
#
# COMPACT_ATOMS: atom_id res chain seq x y z
N MET A 1 -16.19 24.38 7.77
CA MET A 1 -15.28 24.14 6.62
C MET A 1 -14.21 23.11 7.00
N GLY A 2 -14.42 21.83 6.64
CA GLY A 2 -13.48 20.74 6.90
C GLY A 2 -12.37 20.68 5.85
N TRP A 3 -11.31 21.46 6.05
CA TRP A 3 -10.14 21.50 5.17
C TRP A 3 -9.33 20.18 5.13
N ARG A 4 -9.55 19.26 6.07
CA ARG A 4 -8.77 18.01 6.19
C ARG A 4 -9.10 16.92 5.18
N ALA A 5 -10.09 17.14 4.31
CA ALA A 5 -10.36 16.26 3.17
C ALA A 5 -9.36 16.45 2.00
N ILE A 6 -8.41 17.40 2.08
CA ILE A 6 -7.51 17.74 0.96
C ILE A 6 -6.00 17.55 1.25
N VAL A 7 -5.55 17.37 2.50
CA VAL A 7 -4.10 17.36 2.79
C VAL A 7 -3.56 15.94 3.02
N VAL A 8 -3.23 15.26 1.91
CA VAL A 8 -2.19 14.21 1.89
C VAL A 8 -1.00 14.70 1.05
N ALA A 9 -0.64 15.97 1.23
CA ALA A 9 0.61 16.56 0.77
C ALA A 9 1.23 17.30 1.97
N ALA A 10 2.52 17.01 2.23
CA ALA A 10 3.36 17.63 3.26
C ALA A 10 3.22 17.09 4.71
N ALA A 11 4.04 16.09 5.03
CA ALA A 11 4.73 16.00 6.32
C ALA A 11 6.01 15.16 6.10
N PHE A 12 7.07 15.84 5.68
CA PHE A 12 8.45 15.35 5.66
C PHE A 12 9.16 15.83 6.93
N VAL A 13 10.14 15.03 7.41
CA VAL A 13 11.09 15.29 8.52
C VAL A 13 10.48 15.01 9.90
N VAL A 14 10.99 14.08 10.73
CA VAL A 14 12.29 14.06 11.41
C VAL A 14 12.80 12.61 11.60
N ALA A 15 14.12 12.46 11.48
CA ALA A 15 14.91 11.24 11.63
C ALA A 15 15.43 11.04 13.07
N GLY A 16 15.76 9.77 13.40
CA GLY A 16 16.77 9.38 14.41
C GLY A 16 16.34 9.49 15.87
N CYS A 17 15.89 8.41 16.51
CA CYS A 17 16.68 7.36 17.21
C CYS A 17 17.43 7.84 18.46
N SER A 18 16.91 7.40 19.60
CA SER A 18 17.42 7.45 20.96
C SER A 18 18.66 6.57 21.15
N GLY A 19 19.62 7.05 21.94
CA GLY A 19 20.73 6.25 22.47
C GLY A 19 20.78 6.41 23.99
N PHE A 20 20.59 5.33 24.73
CA PHE A 20 20.84 5.24 26.16
C PHE A 20 21.58 3.92 26.40
N THR A 21 22.69 3.97 27.13
CA THR A 21 23.46 2.80 27.56
C THR A 21 23.51 2.78 29.08
N ALA A 22 23.28 1.61 29.67
CA ALA A 22 23.56 1.33 31.07
C ALA A 22 24.30 -0.02 31.17
N THR A 23 25.31 -0.07 32.03
CA THR A 23 26.05 -1.25 32.48
C THR A 23 25.78 -1.43 33.98
N ASP A 24 25.42 -2.64 34.43
CA ASP A 24 26.31 -3.53 35.23
C ASP A 24 25.57 -4.71 35.91
N GLY A 25 26.34 -5.79 36.14
CA GLY A 25 26.18 -6.75 37.24
C GLY A 25 25.47 -8.10 36.94
N PRO A 26 26.12 -9.26 37.13
CA PRO A 26 25.44 -10.56 37.04
C PRO A 26 24.76 -10.91 38.36
N GLU A 27 23.44 -10.94 38.36
CA GLU A 27 22.60 -11.46 39.44
C GLU A 27 22.20 -12.91 39.13
N ALA A 28 22.15 -13.77 40.16
CA ALA A 28 21.87 -15.19 40.01
C ALA A 28 20.45 -15.42 39.46
N VAL A 29 20.37 -16.01 38.26
CA VAL A 29 19.12 -16.22 37.53
C VAL A 29 18.49 -17.56 37.92
N THR A 30 17.40 -17.53 38.67
CA THR A 30 16.39 -18.59 38.59
C THR A 30 15.84 -18.59 37.17
N PRO A 31 15.63 -19.75 36.50
CA PRO A 31 15.05 -19.77 35.17
C PRO A 31 13.69 -19.08 35.21
N ALA A 32 13.59 -17.90 34.61
CA ALA A 32 12.31 -17.25 34.39
C ALA A 32 11.46 -18.17 33.51
N PRO A 33 10.14 -18.30 33.75
CA PRO A 33 9.25 -19.01 32.86
C PRO A 33 9.46 -18.50 31.43
N VAL A 34 9.78 -19.40 30.50
CA VAL A 34 9.93 -19.06 29.09
C VAL A 34 8.60 -18.47 28.62
N PRO A 35 8.55 -17.23 28.08
CA PRO A 35 7.31 -16.68 27.57
C PRO A 35 6.76 -17.59 26.48
N GLU A 36 5.53 -18.08 26.67
CA GLU A 36 4.83 -18.81 25.63
C GLU A 36 4.70 -17.91 24.41
N GLN A 37 5.21 -18.37 23.27
CA GLN A 37 5.07 -17.62 22.02
C GLN A 37 3.59 -17.58 21.65
N PRO A 38 3.03 -16.41 21.33
CA PRO A 38 1.64 -16.32 20.96
C PRO A 38 1.36 -17.19 19.73
N THR A 39 0.28 -17.95 19.80
CA THR A 39 -0.24 -18.76 18.69
C THR A 39 -1.54 -18.17 18.16
N GLY A 40 -1.95 -18.56 16.95
CA GLY A 40 -3.22 -18.11 16.37
C GLY A 40 -3.21 -16.63 16.00
N PRO A 41 -4.37 -15.93 16.06
CA PRO A 41 -4.47 -14.52 15.72
C PRO A 41 -3.48 -13.61 16.46
N ALA A 42 -3.23 -13.89 17.75
CA ALA A 42 -2.30 -13.11 18.57
C ALA A 42 -0.83 -13.21 18.10
N ALA A 43 -0.49 -14.20 17.28
CA ALA A 43 0.82 -14.29 16.63
C ALA A 43 0.99 -13.26 15.50
N VAL A 44 -0.11 -12.75 14.95
CA VAL A 44 -0.09 -11.75 13.88
C VAL A 44 0.29 -10.39 14.47
N PRO A 45 1.33 -9.70 13.94
CA PRO A 45 1.72 -8.42 14.48
C PRO A 45 0.57 -7.39 14.49
N GLY A 46 0.21 -6.92 15.69
CA GLY A 46 -0.83 -5.91 15.90
C GLY A 46 -2.23 -6.44 16.16
N LEU A 47 -2.42 -7.77 16.15
CA LEU A 47 -3.69 -8.40 16.52
C LEU A 47 -3.63 -8.99 17.93
N THR A 48 -4.81 -9.17 18.52
CA THR A 48 -5.07 -10.05 19.65
C THR A 48 -6.03 -11.15 19.21
N THR A 49 -6.47 -12.01 20.12
CA THR A 49 -7.52 -12.99 19.82
C THR A 49 -8.85 -12.31 19.44
N ASP A 50 -9.15 -11.15 20.06
CA ASP A 50 -10.47 -10.50 19.99
C ASP A 50 -10.45 -9.13 19.31
N GLY A 51 -9.35 -8.76 18.64
CA GLY A 51 -9.27 -7.44 18.03
C GLY A 51 -7.92 -7.01 17.50
N ILE A 52 -7.82 -5.69 17.30
CA ILE A 52 -6.64 -5.00 16.78
C ILE A 52 -6.05 -4.18 17.93
N ALA A 53 -4.92 -4.63 18.48
CA ALA A 53 -4.18 -3.89 19.51
C ALA A 53 -3.36 -2.73 18.93
N SER A 54 -2.71 -2.95 17.77
CA SER A 54 -1.83 -1.94 17.18
C SER A 54 -1.98 -1.90 15.65
N PRO A 55 -2.78 -0.94 15.12
CA PRO A 55 -2.89 -0.69 13.70
C PRO A 55 -1.54 -0.39 13.04
N ASP A 56 -0.64 0.29 13.77
CA ASP A 56 0.70 0.61 13.27
C ASP A 56 1.59 -0.64 13.17
N ALA A 57 1.50 -1.57 14.12
CA ALA A 57 2.23 -2.84 14.04
C ALA A 57 1.75 -3.67 12.84
N LEU A 58 0.43 -3.74 12.64
CA LEU A 58 -0.19 -4.43 11.50
C LEU A 58 0.21 -3.77 10.18
N ALA A 59 0.13 -2.44 10.09
CA ALA A 59 0.53 -1.69 8.89
C ALA A 59 2.03 -1.86 8.55
N ARG A 60 2.90 -1.88 9.57
CA ARG A 60 4.33 -2.18 9.37
C ARG A 60 4.56 -3.61 8.90
N ALA A 61 3.86 -4.59 9.47
CA ALA A 61 3.95 -5.98 9.06
C ALA A 61 3.46 -6.17 7.61
N HIS A 62 2.32 -5.57 7.26
CA HIS A 62 1.82 -5.50 5.89
C HIS A 62 2.88 -4.93 4.94
N ARG A 63 3.46 -3.78 5.27
CA ARG A 63 4.49 -3.16 4.43
C ARG A 63 5.73 -4.04 4.27
N ARG A 64 6.24 -4.63 5.36
CA ARG A 64 7.39 -5.53 5.33
C ARG A 64 7.13 -6.76 4.48
N SER A 65 5.91 -7.27 4.53
CA SER A 65 5.52 -8.39 3.68
C SER A 65 5.57 -8.02 2.19
N LEU A 66 5.55 -6.76 1.79
CA LEU A 66 5.66 -6.39 0.37
C LEU A 66 7.11 -6.13 -0.08
N TYR A 67 8.08 -6.21 0.82
CA TYR A 67 9.48 -5.97 0.48
C TYR A 67 10.02 -7.07 -0.43
N ASP A 68 10.75 -6.63 -1.46
CA ASP A 68 11.42 -7.48 -2.44
C ASP A 68 10.50 -8.54 -3.07
N ARG A 69 9.19 -8.25 -3.11
CA ARG A 69 8.17 -9.07 -3.78
C ARG A 69 7.49 -8.27 -4.89
N SER A 70 7.25 -8.92 -6.01
CA SER A 70 6.36 -8.40 -7.04
C SER A 70 4.90 -8.53 -6.59
N TYR A 71 4.03 -7.61 -6.98
CA TYR A 71 2.59 -7.67 -6.65
C TYR A 71 1.75 -6.73 -7.51
N THR A 72 0.46 -7.05 -7.62
CA THR A 72 -0.55 -6.17 -8.17
C THR A 72 -1.56 -5.77 -7.11
N LEU A 73 -1.64 -4.47 -6.80
CA LEU A 73 -2.67 -3.88 -5.96
C LEU A 73 -3.75 -3.24 -6.82
N THR A 74 -4.99 -3.67 -6.63
CA THR A 74 -6.18 -2.99 -7.17
C THR A 74 -6.97 -2.34 -6.04
N VAL A 75 -7.25 -1.05 -6.19
CA VAL A 75 -8.11 -0.27 -5.31
C VAL A 75 -9.30 0.23 -6.12
N ARG A 76 -10.51 -0.14 -5.71
CA ARG A 76 -11.76 0.39 -6.26
C ARG A 76 -12.47 1.19 -5.18
N TRP A 77 -13.10 2.28 -5.57
CA TRP A 77 -13.93 3.04 -4.65
C TRP A 77 -15.16 3.59 -5.35
N THR A 78 -16.23 3.72 -4.59
CA THR A 78 -17.48 4.37 -4.97
C THR A 78 -17.91 5.26 -3.82
N VAL A 79 -18.27 6.51 -4.09
CA VAL A 79 -18.81 7.45 -3.10
C VAL A 79 -19.95 8.20 -3.78
N GLY A 80 -21.19 7.85 -3.42
CA GLY A 80 -22.38 8.31 -4.15
C GLY A 80 -22.28 7.94 -5.64
N ALA A 81 -22.45 8.91 -6.53
CA ALA A 81 -22.35 8.70 -7.98
C ALA A 81 -20.91 8.70 -8.54
N ARG A 82 -19.89 8.95 -7.70
CA ARG A 82 -18.49 8.98 -8.13
C ARG A 82 -17.84 7.64 -7.88
N GLU A 83 -17.05 7.18 -8.83
CA GLU A 83 -16.26 5.97 -8.66
C GLU A 83 -14.89 6.09 -9.31
N GLY A 84 -13.97 5.22 -8.90
CA GLY A 84 -12.65 5.18 -9.47
C GLY A 84 -11.93 3.87 -9.21
N VAL A 85 -10.89 3.66 -10.02
CA VAL A 85 -10.01 2.50 -9.91
C VAL A 85 -8.56 2.96 -9.96
N THR A 86 -7.79 2.49 -8.99
CA THR A 86 -6.33 2.56 -9.01
C THR A 86 -5.77 1.16 -9.15
N ARG A 87 -4.79 0.98 -10.03
CA ARG A 87 -3.99 -0.23 -10.17
C ARG A 87 -2.52 0.15 -10.03
N LEU A 88 -1.82 -0.56 -9.15
CA LEU A 88 -0.37 -0.51 -8.98
C LEU A 88 0.15 -1.93 -9.26
N ALA A 89 1.02 -2.06 -10.24
CA ALA A 89 1.75 -3.31 -10.52
C ALA A 89 3.23 -3.03 -10.26
N VAL A 90 3.84 -3.82 -9.39
CA VAL A 90 5.26 -3.75 -9.02
C VAL A 90 5.88 -5.07 -9.44
N GLU A 91 6.82 -5.03 -10.37
CA GLU A 91 7.67 -6.18 -10.74
C GLU A 91 8.94 -6.14 -9.88
N ASP A 92 9.56 -4.97 -9.81
CA ASP A 92 10.70 -4.69 -8.94
C ASP A 92 10.70 -3.22 -8.44
N GLU A 93 11.69 -2.86 -7.63
CA GLU A 93 11.79 -1.51 -7.05
C GLU A 93 11.88 -0.39 -8.09
N ARG A 94 12.44 -0.63 -9.27
CA ARG A 94 12.58 0.34 -10.36
C ARG A 94 11.89 -0.11 -11.65
N ARG A 95 10.91 -1.01 -11.54
CA ARG A 95 10.03 -1.44 -12.63
C ARG A 95 8.62 -1.63 -12.11
N TYR A 96 7.81 -0.59 -12.30
CA TYR A 96 6.46 -0.58 -11.81
C TYR A 96 5.56 0.35 -12.63
N ARG A 97 4.27 0.08 -12.59
CA ARG A 97 3.24 0.85 -13.29
C ARG A 97 2.12 1.23 -12.33
N TYR A 98 1.71 2.48 -12.42
CA TYR A 98 0.56 3.02 -11.69
C TYR A 98 -0.46 3.58 -12.68
N ARG A 99 -1.73 3.28 -12.45
CA ARG A 99 -2.86 3.81 -13.23
C ARG A 99 -3.98 4.14 -12.26
N SER A 100 -4.40 5.40 -12.23
CA SER A 100 -5.58 5.85 -11.50
C SER A 100 -6.55 6.53 -12.46
N GLU A 101 -7.81 6.12 -12.40
CA GLU A 101 -8.88 6.58 -13.28
C GLU A 101 -10.14 6.83 -12.44
N GLN A 102 -10.72 8.02 -12.60
CA GLN A 102 -12.08 8.30 -12.11
C GLN A 102 -13.04 7.98 -13.25
N MET A 103 -14.10 7.22 -12.99
CA MET A 103 -15.10 6.95 -14.02
C MET A 103 -16.03 8.18 -14.16
N GLY A 104 -16.59 8.34 -15.36
CA GLY A 104 -17.42 9.51 -15.71
C GLY A 104 -16.66 10.84 -15.88
N GLY A 105 -15.32 10.86 -15.79
CA GLY A 105 -14.53 12.09 -15.88
C GLY A 105 -13.29 12.01 -16.77
N GLY A 106 -12.87 13.16 -17.32
CA GLY A 106 -11.64 13.33 -18.10
C GLY A 106 -10.34 13.20 -17.29
N TYR A 107 -10.35 12.60 -16.10
CA TYR A 107 -9.21 12.52 -15.19
C TYR A 107 -8.56 11.12 -15.19
N SER A 108 -7.29 11.05 -15.59
CA SER A 108 -6.49 9.84 -15.37
C SER A 108 -5.02 10.16 -15.13
N ASP A 109 -4.41 9.45 -14.21
CA ASP A 109 -2.99 9.49 -13.93
C ASP A 109 -2.37 8.16 -14.29
N ARG A 110 -1.41 8.17 -15.21
CA ARG A 110 -0.64 6.98 -15.57
C ARG A 110 0.83 7.26 -15.33
N MET A 111 1.51 6.32 -14.70
CA MET A 111 2.95 6.37 -14.47
C MET A 111 3.54 5.01 -14.82
N PHE A 112 4.70 5.05 -15.44
CA PHE A 112 5.52 3.88 -15.68
C PHE A 112 6.95 4.20 -15.28
N VAL A 113 7.59 3.28 -14.59
CA VAL A 113 8.98 3.37 -14.17
C VAL A 113 9.73 2.21 -14.76
N ASP A 114 10.90 2.53 -15.32
CA ASP A 114 11.81 1.59 -15.96
C ASP A 114 13.24 2.06 -15.68
N GLY A 115 13.94 1.36 -14.79
CA GLY A 115 15.24 1.75 -14.27
C GLY A 115 15.20 3.13 -13.61
N ALA A 116 16.13 4.01 -13.98
CA ALA A 116 16.23 5.36 -13.42
C ALA A 116 15.16 6.36 -13.94
N THR A 117 14.32 5.95 -14.89
CA THR A 117 13.38 6.86 -15.56
C THR A 117 11.95 6.63 -15.13
N ARG A 118 11.26 7.73 -14.81
CA ARG A 118 9.83 7.78 -14.60
C ARG A 118 9.16 8.54 -15.74
N TYR A 119 8.15 7.92 -16.32
CA TYR A 119 7.26 8.50 -17.32
C TYR A 119 5.90 8.72 -16.67
N ASN A 120 5.28 9.88 -16.91
CA ASN A 120 3.92 10.19 -16.48
C ASN A 120 3.09 10.66 -17.67
N ARG A 121 1.81 10.28 -17.66
CA ARG A 121 0.77 10.76 -18.56
C ARG A 121 -0.43 11.17 -17.73
N TYR A 122 -0.70 12.46 -17.69
CA TYR A 122 -1.84 13.06 -17.00
C TYR A 122 -2.90 13.42 -18.04
N ARG A 123 -4.12 12.92 -17.86
CA ARG A 123 -5.30 13.37 -18.61
C ARG A 123 -6.15 14.20 -17.67
N ARG A 124 -6.52 15.39 -18.11
CA ARG A 124 -7.42 16.33 -17.44
C ARG A 124 -8.46 16.79 -18.47
N PRO A 125 -9.55 17.46 -18.08
CA PRO A 125 -10.53 18.00 -19.02
C PRO A 125 -9.92 18.91 -20.10
N LEU A 126 -8.87 19.66 -19.75
CA LEU A 126 -8.18 20.60 -20.65
C LEU A 126 -7.12 19.96 -21.55
N GLY A 127 -6.86 18.65 -21.44
CA GLY A 127 -5.92 17.95 -22.33
C GLY A 127 -5.04 16.90 -21.65
N VAL A 128 -4.01 16.49 -22.39
CA VAL A 128 -3.06 15.44 -21.99
C VAL A 128 -1.65 16.02 -21.84
N LYS A 129 -1.03 15.78 -20.68
CA LYS A 129 0.37 16.18 -20.41
C LYS A 129 1.25 14.95 -20.21
N PHE A 130 2.41 14.97 -20.85
CA PHE A 130 3.46 13.96 -20.68
C PHE A 130 4.65 14.56 -19.93
N VAL A 131 5.17 13.83 -18.96
CA VAL A 131 6.32 14.27 -18.15
C VAL A 131 7.31 13.11 -17.99
N ARG A 132 8.61 13.39 -18.16
CA ARG A 132 9.71 12.47 -17.87
C ARG A 132 10.52 13.04 -16.71
N GLY A 133 11.01 12.18 -15.83
CA GLY A 133 11.91 12.58 -14.75
C GLY A 133 12.60 11.38 -14.11
N GLN A 134 13.32 11.62 -13.01
CA GLN A 134 13.95 10.56 -12.23
C GLN A 134 12.91 9.68 -11.53
N SER A 135 13.22 8.38 -11.43
CA SER A 135 12.44 7.41 -10.67
C SER A 135 12.95 7.27 -9.23
N ALA A 136 12.05 6.80 -8.37
CA ALA A 136 12.36 6.37 -7.02
C ALA A 136 11.96 4.90 -6.87
N PRO A 137 12.57 4.15 -5.94
CA PRO A 137 12.12 2.82 -5.56
C PRO A 137 10.60 2.75 -5.29
N ALA A 138 9.97 1.64 -5.66
CA ALA A 138 8.55 1.37 -5.42
C ALA A 138 8.22 1.44 -3.93
N ARG A 139 9.11 0.91 -3.07
CA ARG A 139 8.96 0.95 -1.60
C ARG A 139 8.93 2.38 -1.06
N ASP A 140 9.78 3.25 -1.58
CA ASP A 140 9.88 4.64 -1.12
C ASP A 140 8.64 5.43 -1.54
N ARG A 141 8.15 5.16 -2.76
CA ARG A 141 6.99 5.85 -3.31
C ARG A 141 5.66 5.36 -2.74
N PHE A 142 5.49 4.05 -2.58
CA PHE A 142 4.21 3.42 -2.30
C PHE A 142 4.14 2.68 -0.97
N GLY A 143 5.27 2.29 -0.36
CA GLY A 143 5.26 1.52 0.88
C GLY A 143 4.57 2.23 2.04
N HIS A 144 4.73 3.55 2.14
CA HIS A 144 3.98 4.34 3.13
C HIS A 144 2.50 4.48 2.78
N VAL A 145 2.15 4.49 1.50
CA VAL A 145 0.76 4.59 1.03
C VAL A 145 0.01 3.30 1.34
N THR A 146 0.59 2.14 1.04
CA THR A 146 -0.04 0.83 1.33
C THR A 146 -0.20 0.59 2.83
N ALA A 147 0.80 0.95 3.64
CA ALA A 147 0.70 0.92 5.10
C ALA A 147 -0.39 1.87 5.63
N ARG A 148 -0.49 3.08 5.07
CA ARG A 148 -1.51 4.05 5.47
C ARG A 148 -2.92 3.54 5.22
N LEU A 149 -3.16 2.82 4.12
CA LEU A 149 -4.47 2.23 3.83
C LEU A 149 -4.93 1.27 4.94
N VAL A 150 -4.04 0.42 5.44
CA VAL A 150 -4.31 -0.47 6.58
C VAL A 150 -4.65 0.37 7.82
N ARG A 151 -3.78 1.31 8.19
CA ARG A 151 -3.97 2.17 9.37
C ARG A 151 -5.25 3.01 9.31
N SER A 152 -5.64 3.48 8.12
CA SER A 152 -6.79 4.38 7.94
C SER A 152 -8.14 3.69 8.10
N PHE A 153 -8.23 2.38 7.85
CA PHE A 153 -9.50 1.65 7.86
C PHE A 153 -9.61 0.58 8.94
N LEU A 154 -8.50 0.19 9.57
CA LEU A 154 -8.47 -0.80 10.64
C LEU A 154 -8.02 -0.14 11.95
N PRO A 155 -8.93 0.53 12.68
CA PRO A 155 -8.59 1.20 13.93
C PRO A 155 -8.32 0.18 15.05
N ALA A 156 -7.67 0.64 16.12
CA ALA A 156 -7.53 -0.16 17.32
C ALA A 156 -8.92 -0.40 17.97
N GLY A 157 -9.09 -1.58 18.55
CA GLY A 157 -10.30 -1.97 19.26
C GLY A 157 -10.82 -3.37 18.87
N PRO A 158 -12.05 -3.70 19.30
CA PRO A 158 -12.64 -5.00 19.07
C PRO A 158 -12.84 -5.30 17.58
N ALA A 159 -12.53 -6.53 17.19
CA ALA A 159 -12.83 -7.06 15.86
C ALA A 159 -13.22 -8.54 16.01
N ALA A 160 -14.20 -9.01 15.25
CA ALA A 160 -14.40 -10.44 15.15
C ALA A 160 -13.28 -11.01 14.27
N ILE A 161 -12.61 -12.05 14.76
CA ILE A 161 -11.49 -12.70 14.06
C ILE A 161 -11.81 -14.17 13.90
N GLU A 162 -11.87 -14.63 12.65
CA GLU A 162 -12.20 -16.00 12.31
C GLU A 162 -11.09 -16.63 11.46
N PRO A 163 -10.82 -17.94 11.60
CA PRO A 163 -9.92 -18.65 10.70
C PRO A 163 -10.36 -18.52 9.24
N HIS A 164 -9.40 -18.28 8.35
CA HIS A 164 -9.61 -18.20 6.91
C HIS A 164 -8.52 -19.02 6.20
N PRO A 165 -8.77 -19.65 5.03
CA PRO A 165 -7.76 -20.46 4.32
C PRO A 165 -6.41 -19.76 4.10
N ASP A 166 -6.46 -18.43 3.94
CA ASP A 166 -5.30 -17.56 3.75
C ASP A 166 -4.75 -16.88 5.03
N GLY A 167 -5.27 -17.24 6.21
CA GLY A 167 -4.92 -16.64 7.51
C GLY A 167 -6.16 -16.40 8.38
N TYR A 168 -6.56 -15.14 8.52
CA TYR A 168 -7.68 -14.73 9.35
C TYR A 168 -8.59 -13.73 8.62
N GLU A 169 -9.91 -13.91 8.74
CA GLU A 169 -10.89 -12.88 8.39
C GLU A 169 -11.16 -11.98 9.60
N LEU A 170 -11.05 -10.67 9.41
CA LEU A 170 -11.33 -9.65 10.42
C LEU A 170 -12.60 -8.90 10.03
N VAL A 171 -13.54 -8.78 10.95
CA VAL A 171 -14.72 -7.92 10.81
C VAL A 171 -14.67 -6.80 11.85
N VAL A 172 -14.46 -5.57 11.37
CA VAL A 172 -14.40 -4.36 12.20
C VAL A 172 -15.64 -3.52 12.00
N ARG A 173 -16.31 -3.12 13.09
CA ARG A 173 -17.54 -2.30 13.05
C ARG A 173 -17.38 -0.91 13.68
N ARG A 174 -16.27 -0.67 14.38
CA ARG A 174 -15.93 0.63 14.94
C ARG A 174 -15.30 1.50 13.86
N ALA A 175 -15.83 2.69 13.63
CA ALA A 175 -15.23 3.66 12.73
C ALA A 175 -13.91 4.21 13.34
N PRO A 176 -12.88 4.50 12.52
CA PRO A 176 -11.67 5.16 12.98
C PRO A 176 -11.95 6.57 13.49
N ASP A 177 -11.13 7.03 14.43
CA ASP A 177 -11.20 8.42 14.90
C ASP A 177 -10.96 9.38 13.72
N GLY A 178 -11.75 10.46 13.64
CA GLY A 178 -11.73 11.40 12.51
C GLY A 178 -12.64 11.03 11.33
N PHE A 179 -13.28 9.86 11.36
CA PHE A 179 -14.45 9.59 10.52
C PHE A 179 -15.70 10.20 11.18
N ASP A 180 -15.74 11.52 11.22
CA ASP A 180 -16.93 12.24 11.68
C ASP A 180 -18.06 12.05 10.67
N ARG A 181 -19.32 12.04 11.14
CA ARG A 181 -20.51 11.95 10.27
C ARG A 181 -20.52 10.68 9.41
N VAL A 182 -20.11 9.55 9.97
CA VAL A 182 -20.32 8.23 9.36
C VAL A 182 -21.16 7.33 10.26
N ASP A 183 -22.00 6.50 9.64
CA ASP A 183 -22.64 5.37 10.32
C ASP A 183 -22.53 4.10 9.48
N ARG A 184 -22.95 2.98 10.07
CA ARG A 184 -22.92 1.64 9.45
C ARG A 184 -21.54 1.28 8.91
N TYR A 185 -20.50 1.65 9.65
CA TYR A 185 -19.12 1.35 9.31
C TYR A 185 -18.86 -0.15 9.46
N VAL A 186 -18.39 -0.78 8.39
CA VAL A 186 -17.97 -2.18 8.39
C VAL A 186 -16.73 -2.33 7.52
N VAL A 187 -15.72 -3.01 8.05
CA VAL A 187 -14.57 -3.50 7.29
C VAL A 187 -14.52 -5.01 7.39
N ARG A 188 -14.34 -5.67 6.24
CA ARG A 188 -13.98 -7.09 6.16
C ARG A 188 -12.59 -7.18 5.56
N ALA A 189 -11.64 -7.76 6.27
CA ALA A 189 -10.25 -7.89 5.83
C ALA A 189 -9.77 -9.33 5.92
N VAL A 190 -8.91 -9.75 5.00
CA VAL A 190 -8.22 -11.04 5.09
C VAL A 190 -6.74 -10.76 5.35
N VAL A 191 -6.23 -11.30 6.45
CA VAL A 191 -4.88 -11.03 6.97
C VAL A 191 -4.13 -12.35 7.12
N ALA A 192 -2.98 -12.46 6.45
CA ALA A 192 -2.11 -13.63 6.59
C ALA A 192 -1.38 -13.62 7.94
N PRO A 193 -0.86 -14.77 8.43
CA PRO A 193 -0.09 -14.86 9.67
C PRO A 193 1.08 -13.87 9.78
N SER A 194 1.69 -13.52 8.64
CA SER A 194 2.77 -12.53 8.54
C SER A 194 2.35 -11.07 8.76
N GLY A 195 1.05 -10.79 8.93
CA GLY A 195 0.47 -9.45 8.94
C GLY A 195 0.21 -8.87 7.54
N PHE A 196 0.35 -9.68 6.49
CA PHE A 196 -0.01 -9.25 5.14
C PHE A 196 -1.54 -9.17 4.97
N VAL A 197 -2.06 -7.95 4.92
CA VAL A 197 -3.46 -7.69 4.53
C VAL A 197 -3.64 -7.94 3.04
N ARG A 198 -4.19 -9.11 2.68
CA ARG A 198 -4.40 -9.55 1.28
C ARG A 198 -5.51 -8.76 0.59
N SER A 199 -6.59 -8.51 1.32
CA SER A 199 -7.71 -7.72 0.85
C SER A 199 -8.45 -7.08 2.00
N PHE A 200 -9.12 -5.97 1.72
CA PHE A 200 -10.18 -5.52 2.60
C PHE A 200 -11.24 -4.71 1.85
N VAL A 201 -12.47 -4.82 2.34
CA VAL A 201 -13.65 -4.10 1.85
C VAL A 201 -14.16 -3.21 2.98
N VAL A 202 -14.28 -1.92 2.71
CA VAL A 202 -14.82 -0.91 3.62
C VAL A 202 -16.17 -0.48 3.09
N SER A 203 -17.17 -0.43 3.96
CA SER A 203 -18.48 0.15 3.67
C SER A 203 -18.88 1.07 4.83
N TYR A 204 -19.35 2.27 4.51
CA TYR A 204 -19.95 3.17 5.49
C TYR A 204 -20.90 4.14 4.78
N ARG A 205 -21.84 4.72 5.52
CA ARG A 205 -22.68 5.81 5.02
C ARG A 205 -22.16 7.12 5.59
N ASN A 206 -21.82 8.06 4.71
CA ASN A 206 -21.54 9.43 5.09
C ASN A 206 -22.88 10.17 5.30
N THR A 207 -23.14 10.60 6.53
CA THR A 207 -24.43 11.20 6.92
C THR A 207 -24.57 12.64 6.46
N GLU A 208 -23.46 13.37 6.28
CA GLU A 208 -23.46 14.75 5.76
C GLU A 208 -23.82 14.79 4.26
N ARG A 209 -23.26 13.86 3.47
CA ARG A 209 -23.49 13.77 2.02
C ARG A 209 -24.67 12.87 1.66
N ASN A 210 -25.28 12.23 2.66
CA ASN A 210 -26.28 11.18 2.50
C ASN A 210 -25.89 10.15 1.43
N ALA A 211 -24.63 9.68 1.47
CA ALA A 211 -24.06 8.85 0.42
C ALA A 211 -23.30 7.66 1.02
N THR A 212 -23.48 6.49 0.42
CA THR A 212 -22.70 5.30 0.76
C THR A 212 -21.34 5.37 0.10
N ALA A 213 -20.31 5.08 0.89
CA ALA A 213 -18.94 4.90 0.45
C ALA A 213 -18.58 3.42 0.51
N TYR A 214 -17.98 2.93 -0.57
CA TYR A 214 -17.47 1.58 -0.69
C TYR A 214 -16.02 1.66 -1.15
N HIS A 215 -15.11 0.97 -0.47
CA HIS A 215 -13.72 0.84 -0.90
C HIS A 215 -13.33 -0.63 -0.90
N ARG A 216 -12.66 -1.08 -1.96
CA ARG A 216 -12.16 -2.45 -2.08
C ARG A 216 -10.70 -2.43 -2.46
N PHE A 217 -9.88 -3.07 -1.64
CA PHE A 217 -8.45 -3.24 -1.81
C PHE A 217 -8.16 -4.73 -1.99
N ARG A 218 -7.39 -5.09 -3.01
CA ARG A 218 -7.02 -6.47 -3.27
C ARG A 218 -5.62 -6.55 -3.84
N TYR A 219 -4.78 -7.36 -3.21
CA TYR A 219 -3.53 -7.82 -3.79
C TYR A 219 -3.75 -9.10 -4.60
N ALA A 220 -3.03 -9.23 -5.70
CA ALA A 220 -2.97 -10.39 -6.58
C ALA A 220 -1.53 -10.57 -7.07
N ASP A 221 -1.24 -11.75 -7.62
CA ASP A 221 0.01 -12.08 -8.31
C ASP A 221 1.26 -11.72 -7.48
N VAL A 222 1.20 -12.02 -6.17
CA VAL A 222 2.26 -11.72 -5.21
C VAL A 222 3.40 -12.71 -5.41
N GLY A 223 4.56 -12.22 -5.83
CA GLY A 223 5.71 -13.01 -6.25
C GLY A 223 5.74 -13.31 -7.75
N GLU A 224 4.69 -12.98 -8.50
CA GLU A 224 4.53 -13.36 -9.91
C GLU A 224 4.21 -12.18 -10.84
N THR A 225 4.04 -10.96 -10.32
CA THR A 225 3.67 -9.80 -11.14
C THR A 225 4.79 -9.41 -12.10
N ALA A 226 4.48 -9.32 -13.39
CA ALA A 226 5.33 -8.75 -14.42
C ALA A 226 4.75 -7.42 -14.94
N VAL A 227 5.61 -6.48 -15.31
CA VAL A 227 5.24 -5.14 -15.79
C VAL A 227 5.77 -4.90 -17.20
N GLU A 228 4.83 -4.82 -18.13
CA GLU A 228 5.11 -4.46 -19.51
C GLU A 228 5.24 -2.96 -19.74
N ARG A 229 6.14 -2.58 -20.64
CA ARG A 229 6.31 -1.21 -21.10
C ARG A 229 5.06 -0.73 -21.87
N PRO A 230 4.35 0.30 -21.39
CA PRO A 230 3.11 0.77 -22.03
C PRO A 230 3.33 1.38 -23.41
N SER A 231 2.34 1.26 -24.30
CA SER A 231 2.40 1.80 -25.67
C SER A 231 2.64 3.32 -25.71
N TRP A 232 1.94 4.09 -24.86
CA TRP A 232 2.11 5.55 -24.80
C TRP A 232 3.53 6.01 -24.46
N VAL A 233 4.33 5.16 -23.81
CA VAL A 233 5.74 5.44 -23.54
C VAL A 233 6.57 5.17 -24.80
N ARG A 234 6.28 4.06 -25.50
CA ARG A 234 6.93 3.71 -26.78
C ARG A 234 6.65 4.74 -27.86
N GLU A 235 5.39 5.16 -27.97
CA GLU A 235 4.92 6.19 -28.90
C GLU A 235 5.58 7.55 -28.62
N ARG A 236 5.66 7.96 -27.35
CA ARG A 236 6.17 9.30 -26.98
C ARG A 236 7.70 9.39 -26.89
N TRP A 237 8.37 8.29 -26.52
CA TRP A 237 9.82 8.21 -26.34
C TRP A 237 10.39 6.89 -26.91
N PRO A 238 10.47 6.76 -28.25
CA PRO A 238 10.91 5.53 -28.93
C PRO A 238 12.40 5.20 -28.71
N GLU A 239 13.26 6.21 -28.53
CA GLU A 239 14.71 6.03 -28.33
C GLU A 239 15.06 5.23 -27.06
N ALA A 240 14.20 5.29 -26.04
CA ALA A 240 14.41 4.58 -24.79
C ALA A 240 14.24 3.06 -24.91
N THR A 241 13.78 2.55 -26.06
CA THR A 241 13.69 1.12 -26.37
C THR A 241 15.01 0.54 -26.91
N ARG A 242 15.96 1.37 -27.37
CA ARG A 242 17.17 0.91 -28.11
C ARG A 242 18.38 0.51 -27.25
N ARG A 243 18.42 0.78 -25.93
CA ARG A 243 19.59 0.47 -25.07
C ARG A 243 19.57 -0.98 -24.54
N GLY A 244 19.43 -1.96 -25.44
CA GLY A 244 19.53 -3.39 -25.15
C GLY A 244 20.59 -4.14 -25.96
N THR A 245 21.20 -3.50 -26.97
CA THR A 245 22.26 -4.09 -27.79
C THR A 245 23.49 -3.21 -27.73
N ALA A 246 24.32 -3.40 -26.72
CA ALA A 246 25.72 -3.04 -26.82
C ALA A 246 26.36 -4.09 -27.75
N THR A 247 26.57 -3.73 -29.01
CA THR A 247 27.44 -4.46 -29.92
C THR A 247 28.85 -4.39 -29.34
N THR A 248 29.34 -5.51 -28.80
CA THR A 248 30.77 -5.70 -28.56
C THR A 248 31.46 -5.71 -29.92
N THR A 249 32.06 -4.60 -30.30
CA THR A 249 33.04 -4.58 -31.40
C THR A 249 34.27 -5.36 -30.91
N PRO A 250 34.72 -6.42 -31.61
CA PRO A 250 35.99 -7.05 -31.27
C PRO A 250 37.10 -6.04 -31.58
N TYR A 251 38.00 -5.86 -30.63
CA TYR A 251 39.26 -5.15 -30.81
C TYR A 251 40.14 -6.00 -31.74
N ASP A 252 40.41 -5.50 -32.94
CA ASP A 252 41.33 -6.13 -33.89
C ASP A 252 42.75 -5.68 -33.53
N SER A 253 43.61 -6.64 -33.18
CA SER A 253 45.00 -6.40 -32.81
C SER A 253 45.86 -6.68 -34.04
N GLY A 254 46.30 -5.63 -34.72
CA GLY A 254 47.36 -5.68 -35.73
C GLY A 254 48.67 -5.19 -35.16
#